data_AF-A0A832M1R3-F1
#
_entry.id   AF-A0A832M1R3-F1
#
_cell.length_a   1.000
_cell.length_b   1.000
_cell.length_c   1.000
_cell.angle_alpha   90.00
_cell.angle_beta   90.00
_cell.angle_gamma   90.00
#
_symmetry.space_group_name_H-M   'P 1'
#
loop_
_entity.id
_entity.type
_entity.pdbx_description
1 polymer ?
#
loop_
_entity_poly.entity_id
_entity_poly.type
_entity_poly.pdbx_seq_one_letter_code
_entity_poly.pdbx_strand_id
1 'polypeptide(L)'
;LVLCLDDVDLLFPYPDVYEDFFGLLRSWYEKARSRQTWQKLRLIISHATDVYIRLNINQSPFNVGLPIELPEFTPEQVQSFAQQYGAKWLNQQPSLTTLVQSLMEMLGGHPYLLEQAFSYLNVHPEMDLTQLLQEAPTDAGIYRNHLREYWITLQQHPELAEALKQVVQAKQPLPLEPMQAHQLQSMGLVLISGTGAEPRCNLYRQYFRTRLGAS
;
A
#
# COMPACT_ATOMS: atom_id res chain seq x y z
N LEU A 1 23.13 2.07 -19.71
CA LEU A 1 22.17 0.95 -19.66
C LEU A 1 21.41 1.05 -18.36
N VAL A 2 20.08 0.93 -18.40
CA VAL A 2 19.23 0.88 -17.20
C VAL A 2 18.56 -0.47 -17.18
N LEU A 3 18.62 -1.17 -16.06
CA LEU A 3 17.87 -2.40 -15.80
C LEU A 3 16.84 -2.11 -14.72
N CYS A 4 15.57 -2.29 -15.04
CA CYS A 4 14.47 -2.19 -14.10
C CYS A 4 14.00 -3.60 -13.77
N LEU A 5 14.02 -3.93 -12.48
CA LEU A 5 13.55 -5.18 -11.93
C LEU A 5 12.33 -4.86 -11.08
N ASP A 6 11.19 -5.34 -11.52
CA ASP A 6 9.91 -5.15 -10.83
C ASP A 6 9.53 -6.43 -10.08
N ASP A 7 8.74 -6.28 -9.02
CA ASP A 7 8.22 -7.37 -8.18
C ASP A 7 9.29 -8.39 -7.73
N VAL A 8 10.47 -7.91 -7.32
CA VAL A 8 11.56 -8.82 -6.92
C VAL A 8 11.24 -9.59 -5.63
N ASP A 9 10.24 -9.16 -4.88
CA ASP A 9 9.68 -9.86 -3.72
C ASP A 9 9.09 -11.22 -4.06
N LEU A 10 8.72 -11.48 -5.32
CA LEU A 10 8.31 -12.83 -5.78
C LEU A 10 9.39 -13.89 -5.59
N LEU A 11 10.66 -13.48 -5.45
CA LEU A 11 11.77 -14.39 -5.19
C LEU A 11 11.87 -14.78 -3.71
N PHE A 12 11.27 -14.02 -2.79
CA PHE A 12 11.42 -14.20 -1.35
C PHE A 12 10.99 -15.59 -0.81
N PRO A 13 9.98 -16.28 -1.38
CA PRO A 13 9.68 -17.66 -1.00
C PRO A 13 10.74 -18.69 -1.40
N TYR A 14 11.77 -18.31 -2.16
CA TYR A 14 12.80 -19.20 -2.72
C TYR A 14 14.22 -18.79 -2.26
N PRO A 15 14.64 -19.14 -1.01
CA PRO A 15 15.94 -18.79 -0.45
C PRO A 15 17.14 -19.13 -1.34
N ASP A 16 17.15 -20.34 -1.90
CA ASP A 16 18.24 -20.82 -2.75
C ASP A 16 18.40 -20.00 -4.04
N VAL A 17 17.38 -19.23 -4.43
CA VAL A 17 17.39 -18.37 -5.61
C VAL A 17 17.67 -16.93 -5.22
N TYR A 18 16.94 -16.39 -4.24
CA TYR A 18 17.02 -14.97 -3.94
C TYR A 18 18.39 -14.58 -3.37
N GLU A 19 19.06 -15.44 -2.62
CA GLU A 19 20.36 -15.12 -2.01
C GLU A 19 21.42 -14.83 -3.08
N ASP A 20 21.55 -15.71 -4.06
CA ASP A 20 22.50 -15.56 -5.16
C ASP A 20 22.10 -14.41 -6.09
N PHE A 21 20.82 -14.29 -6.41
CA PHE A 21 20.31 -13.23 -7.27
C PHE A 21 20.56 -11.84 -6.68
N PHE A 22 20.21 -11.64 -5.42
CA PHE A 22 20.43 -10.37 -4.73
C PHE A 22 21.90 -10.08 -4.45
N GLY A 23 22.70 -11.11 -4.15
CA GLY A 23 24.16 -11.01 -4.08
C GLY A 23 24.80 -10.55 -5.40
N LEU A 24 24.26 -11.01 -6.54
CA LEU A 24 24.70 -10.56 -7.86
C LEU A 24 24.41 -9.07 -8.09
N LEU A 25 23.18 -8.62 -7.78
CA LEU A 25 22.81 -7.20 -7.89
C LEU A 25 23.70 -6.32 -7.01
N ARG A 26 23.93 -6.75 -5.76
CA ARG A 26 24.87 -6.09 -4.83
C ARG A 26 26.27 -5.99 -5.42
N SER A 27 26.78 -7.08 -6.03
CA SER A 27 28.09 -7.11 -6.67
C SER A 27 28.20 -6.10 -7.81
N TRP A 28 27.15 -5.96 -8.63
CA TRP A 28 27.13 -4.97 -9.72
C TRP A 28 27.13 -3.54 -9.20
N TYR A 29 26.36 -3.26 -8.14
CA TYR A 29 26.38 -1.97 -7.46
C TYR A 29 27.79 -1.63 -6.95
N GLU A 30 28.46 -2.54 -6.23
CA GLU A 30 29.81 -2.28 -5.69
C GLU A 30 30.86 -2.11 -6.81
N LYS A 31 30.77 -2.88 -7.90
CA LYS A 31 31.65 -2.71 -9.07
C LYS A 31 31.48 -1.32 -9.70
N ALA A 32 30.27 -0.77 -9.72
CA ALA A 32 30.03 0.57 -10.25
C ALA A 32 30.73 1.68 -9.45
N ARG A 33 31.11 1.43 -8.19
CA ARG A 33 31.84 2.43 -7.39
C ARG A 33 33.30 2.60 -7.79
N SER A 34 33.92 1.57 -8.37
CA SER A 34 35.35 1.55 -8.68
C SER A 34 35.68 1.37 -10.17
N ARG A 35 34.76 0.84 -10.98
CA ARG A 35 35.02 0.48 -12.39
C ARG A 35 34.23 1.38 -13.34
N GLN A 36 34.93 2.09 -14.22
CA GLN A 36 34.34 3.06 -15.14
C GLN A 36 33.28 2.47 -16.08
N THR A 37 33.46 1.22 -16.53
CA THR A 37 32.45 0.54 -17.36
C THR A 37 31.15 0.30 -16.59
N TRP A 38 31.27 -0.10 -15.31
CA TRP A 38 30.11 -0.42 -14.45
C TRP A 38 29.37 0.84 -14.00
N GLN A 39 30.02 2.00 -13.95
CA GLN A 39 29.37 3.29 -13.72
C GLN A 39 28.32 3.66 -14.78
N LYS A 40 28.28 2.97 -15.93
CA LYS A 40 27.27 3.17 -16.99
C LYS A 40 26.02 2.30 -16.80
N LEU A 41 26.03 1.38 -15.83
CA LEU A 41 24.90 0.56 -15.43
C LEU A 41 24.09 1.29 -14.33
N ARG A 42 22.77 1.33 -14.49
CA ARG A 42 21.82 1.78 -13.47
C ARG A 42 20.86 0.64 -13.20
N LEU A 43 20.60 0.37 -11.93
CA LEU A 43 19.65 -0.62 -11.47
C LEU A 43 18.49 0.12 -10.79
N ILE A 44 17.27 -0.24 -11.15
CA ILE A 44 16.05 0.16 -10.45
C ILE A 44 15.43 -1.15 -9.96
N ILE A 45 15.18 -1.23 -8.66
CA ILE A 45 14.60 -2.40 -8.01
C ILE A 45 13.33 -1.93 -7.33
N SER A 46 12.21 -2.54 -7.70
CA SER A 46 10.89 -2.33 -7.09
C SER A 46 10.49 -3.61 -6.38
N HIS A 47 9.97 -3.48 -5.16
CA HIS A 47 9.51 -4.59 -4.35
C HIS A 47 8.36 -4.16 -3.43
N ALA A 48 7.45 -5.08 -3.14
CA ALA A 48 6.46 -4.90 -2.09
C ALA A 48 7.12 -4.92 -0.69
N THR A 49 6.54 -4.19 0.26
CA THR A 49 7.06 -4.08 1.62
C THR A 49 6.39 -5.03 2.60
N ASP A 50 5.35 -5.76 2.18
CA ASP A 50 4.51 -6.65 3.00
C ASP A 50 5.19 -7.96 3.40
N VAL A 51 6.24 -8.37 2.69
CA VAL A 51 7.01 -9.59 3.02
C VAL A 51 8.23 -9.26 3.89
N TYR A 52 8.18 -9.69 5.15
CA TYR A 52 9.32 -9.57 6.07
C TYR A 52 10.33 -10.71 5.84
N ILE A 53 11.45 -10.41 5.17
CA ILE A 53 12.58 -11.33 5.04
C ILE A 53 13.82 -10.86 5.79
N ARG A 54 14.52 -11.81 6.43
CA ARG A 54 15.84 -11.57 7.02
C ARG A 54 16.90 -11.80 5.96
N LEU A 55 17.25 -10.76 5.21
CA LEU A 55 18.39 -10.82 4.30
C LEU A 55 19.71 -10.64 5.06
N ASN A 56 20.74 -11.35 4.62
CA ASN A 56 22.11 -11.05 5.02
C ASN A 56 22.45 -9.61 4.61
N ILE A 57 22.81 -8.77 5.59
CA ILE A 57 23.12 -7.34 5.40
C ILE A 57 24.22 -7.10 4.34
N ASN A 58 25.11 -8.06 4.12
CA ASN A 58 26.21 -7.92 3.16
C ASN A 58 25.81 -8.34 1.73
N GLN A 59 24.67 -9.02 1.58
CA GLN A 59 24.16 -9.50 0.28
C GLN A 59 22.91 -8.74 -0.18
N SER A 60 22.18 -8.11 0.74
CA SER A 60 20.96 -7.36 0.43
C SER A 60 21.24 -6.14 -0.47
N PRO A 61 20.63 -6.03 -1.66
CA PRO A 61 20.69 -4.82 -2.47
C PRO A 61 19.79 -3.70 -1.94
N PHE A 62 18.90 -3.99 -0.98
CA PHE A 62 17.90 -3.04 -0.46
C PHE A 62 18.46 -2.08 0.58
N ASN A 63 19.64 -2.35 1.15
CA ASN A 63 20.30 -1.46 2.10
C ASN A 63 21.33 -0.52 1.44
N VAL A 64 21.37 -0.47 0.11
CA VAL A 64 22.26 0.40 -0.66
C VAL A 64 21.54 1.13 -1.77
N GLY A 65 22.20 2.16 -2.30
CA GLY A 65 21.62 3.01 -3.33
C GLY A 65 20.72 4.08 -2.74
N LEU A 66 19.76 4.53 -3.55
CA LEU A 66 18.80 5.58 -3.19
C LEU A 66 17.43 4.93 -3.00
N PRO A 67 16.91 4.83 -1.76
CA PRO A 67 15.53 4.41 -1.54
C PRO A 67 14.58 5.51 -2.05
N ILE A 68 13.53 5.11 -2.77
CA ILE A 68 12.44 5.98 -3.19
C ILE A 68 11.16 5.38 -2.63
N GLU A 69 10.60 6.04 -1.62
CA GLU A 69 9.28 5.70 -1.09
C GLU A 69 8.22 6.39 -1.94
N LEU A 70 7.16 5.66 -2.29
CA LEU A 70 6.02 6.20 -3.03
C LEU A 70 4.94 6.60 -2.02
N PRO A 71 4.75 7.91 -1.76
CA PRO A 71 3.76 8.35 -0.79
C PRO A 71 2.34 8.22 -1.35
N GLU A 72 1.37 8.37 -0.45
CA GLU A 72 -0.02 8.58 -0.83
C GLU A 72 -0.20 9.87 -1.63
N PHE A 73 -1.26 9.90 -2.44
CA PHE A 73 -1.62 11.09 -3.19
C PHE A 73 -2.12 12.21 -2.27
N THR A 74 -1.69 13.43 -2.56
CA THR A 74 -2.28 14.64 -1.99
C THR A 74 -3.67 14.90 -2.60
N PRO A 75 -4.54 15.71 -1.96
CA PRO A 75 -5.83 16.09 -2.54
C PRO A 75 -5.72 16.64 -3.97
N GLU A 76 -4.68 17.42 -4.26
CA GLU A 76 -4.42 17.97 -5.59
C GLU A 76 -4.06 16.89 -6.61
N GLN A 77 -3.30 15.87 -6.18
CA GLN A 77 -2.99 14.72 -7.01
C GLN A 77 -4.22 13.85 -7.24
N VAL A 78 -5.08 13.65 -6.22
CA VAL A 78 -6.36 12.95 -6.37
C VAL A 78 -7.28 13.69 -7.34
N GLN A 79 -7.37 15.02 -7.23
CA GLN A 79 -8.11 15.86 -8.16
C GLN A 79 -7.60 15.67 -9.60
N SER A 80 -6.28 15.74 -9.79
CA SER A 80 -5.64 15.58 -11.10
C SER A 80 -5.88 14.17 -11.66
N PHE A 81 -5.85 13.16 -10.79
CA PHE A 81 -6.10 11.77 -11.17
C PHE A 81 -7.54 11.55 -11.61
N ALA A 82 -8.53 12.05 -10.86
CA ALA A 82 -9.94 11.99 -11.22
C ALA A 82 -10.21 12.61 -12.61
N GLN A 83 -9.59 13.76 -12.91
CA GLN A 83 -9.74 14.44 -14.20
C GLN A 83 -9.24 13.61 -15.39
N GLN A 84 -8.25 12.74 -15.19
CA GLN A 84 -7.69 11.89 -16.25
C GLN A 84 -8.67 10.79 -16.71
N TYR A 85 -9.63 10.39 -15.87
CA TYR A 85 -10.70 9.46 -16.27
C TYR A 85 -11.77 10.11 -17.16
N GLY A 86 -11.76 11.45 -17.31
CA GLY A 86 -12.59 12.19 -18.26
C GLY A 86 -13.78 12.92 -17.64
N ALA A 87 -14.31 13.91 -18.38
CA ALA A 87 -15.32 14.84 -17.85
C ALA A 87 -16.75 14.25 -17.74
N LYS A 88 -17.06 13.17 -18.48
CA LYS A 88 -18.43 12.66 -18.59
C LYS A 88 -18.98 12.12 -17.27
N TRP A 89 -18.19 11.31 -16.57
CA TRP A 89 -18.59 10.77 -15.27
C TRP A 89 -18.52 11.84 -14.18
N LEU A 90 -17.50 12.70 -14.20
CA LEU A 90 -17.37 13.83 -13.25
C LEU A 90 -18.60 14.74 -13.24
N ASN A 91 -19.23 14.98 -14.39
CA ASN A 91 -20.44 15.79 -14.48
C ASN A 91 -21.68 15.15 -13.80
N GLN A 92 -21.65 13.85 -13.50
CA GLN A 92 -22.69 13.14 -12.77
C GLN A 92 -22.40 13.07 -11.26
N GLN A 93 -21.19 13.46 -10.84
CA GLN A 93 -20.76 13.40 -9.46
C GLN A 93 -21.00 14.76 -8.76
N PRO A 94 -20.90 14.81 -7.42
CA PRO A 94 -20.83 16.07 -6.69
C PRO A 94 -19.72 16.98 -7.22
N SER A 95 -19.66 18.22 -6.73
CA SER A 95 -18.57 19.12 -7.09
C SER A 95 -17.20 18.42 -6.91
N LEU A 96 -16.24 18.71 -7.79
CA LEU A 96 -14.93 18.05 -7.77
C LEU A 96 -14.27 18.14 -6.38
N THR A 97 -14.43 19.27 -5.69
CA THR A 97 -13.97 19.46 -4.32
C THR A 97 -14.63 18.50 -3.33
N THR A 98 -15.96 18.35 -3.40
CA THR A 98 -16.72 17.42 -2.55
C THR A 98 -16.38 15.96 -2.83
N LEU A 99 -16.19 15.60 -4.11
CA LEU A 99 -15.75 14.27 -4.53
C LEU A 99 -14.39 13.93 -3.93
N VAL A 100 -13.40 14.81 -4.13
CA VAL A 100 -12.04 14.63 -3.60
C VAL A 100 -12.06 14.55 -2.08
N GLN A 101 -12.78 15.44 -1.41
CA GLN A 101 -12.88 15.43 0.05
C GLN A 101 -13.45 14.08 0.56
N SER A 102 -14.56 13.61 -0.02
CA SER A 102 -15.21 12.37 0.43
C SER A 102 -14.32 11.14 0.20
N LEU A 103 -13.60 11.12 -0.93
CA LEU A 103 -12.65 10.05 -1.23
C LEU A 103 -11.43 10.08 -0.31
N MET A 104 -10.86 11.25 -0.04
CA MET A 104 -9.76 11.41 0.91
C MET A 104 -10.18 10.98 2.32
N GLU A 105 -11.39 11.35 2.75
CA GLU A 105 -11.93 10.94 4.06
C GLU A 105 -12.11 9.43 4.19
N MET A 106 -12.49 8.75 3.10
CA MET A 106 -12.73 7.30 3.12
C MET A 106 -11.47 6.46 2.84
N LEU A 107 -10.70 6.85 1.83
CA LEU A 107 -9.63 6.05 1.22
C LEU A 107 -8.24 6.61 1.50
N GLY A 108 -8.14 7.81 2.08
CA GLY A 108 -6.89 8.56 2.12
C GLY A 108 -6.41 8.89 0.71
N GLY A 109 -5.10 8.97 0.52
CA GLY A 109 -4.49 9.15 -0.80
C GLY A 109 -4.09 7.83 -1.46
N HIS A 110 -4.68 6.68 -1.08
CA HIS A 110 -4.23 5.37 -1.51
C HIS A 110 -4.45 5.14 -3.02
N PRO A 111 -3.39 5.09 -3.85
CA PRO A 111 -3.53 5.14 -5.31
C PRO A 111 -4.40 4.02 -5.89
N TYR A 112 -4.21 2.77 -5.44
CA TYR A 112 -5.00 1.63 -5.91
C TYR A 112 -6.49 1.71 -5.55
N LEU A 113 -6.84 2.14 -4.32
CA LEU A 113 -8.24 2.28 -3.93
C LEU A 113 -8.93 3.41 -4.72
N LEU A 114 -8.21 4.51 -4.95
CA LEU A 114 -8.70 5.62 -5.76
C LEU A 114 -8.90 5.22 -7.22
N GLU A 115 -7.95 4.47 -7.80
CA GLU A 115 -8.05 3.90 -9.14
C GLU A 115 -9.33 3.06 -9.26
N GLN A 116 -9.59 2.15 -8.31
CA GLN A 116 -10.79 1.33 -8.32
C GLN A 116 -12.07 2.15 -8.22
N ALA A 117 -12.11 3.18 -7.36
CA ALA A 117 -13.24 4.10 -7.26
C ALA A 117 -13.52 4.79 -8.60
N PHE A 118 -12.49 5.39 -9.20
CA PHE A 118 -12.61 6.15 -10.44
C PHE A 118 -12.95 5.26 -11.63
N SER A 119 -12.32 4.10 -11.74
CA SER A 119 -12.60 3.10 -12.76
C SER A 119 -14.07 2.66 -12.67
N TYR A 120 -14.56 2.35 -11.47
CA TYR A 120 -15.95 1.95 -11.24
C TYR A 120 -16.94 3.06 -11.59
N LEU A 121 -16.73 4.29 -11.09
CA LEU A 121 -17.60 5.44 -11.35
C LEU A 121 -17.58 5.86 -12.82
N ASN A 122 -16.47 5.65 -13.54
CA ASN A 122 -16.40 5.94 -14.96
C ASN A 122 -17.21 4.94 -15.80
N VAL A 123 -17.29 3.67 -15.38
CA VAL A 123 -18.12 2.64 -16.02
C VAL A 123 -19.60 2.77 -15.60
N HIS A 124 -19.86 3.19 -14.37
CA HIS A 124 -21.19 3.36 -13.76
C HIS A 124 -21.43 4.82 -13.36
N PRO A 125 -21.56 5.75 -14.33
CA PRO A 125 -21.70 7.17 -14.03
C PRO A 125 -22.96 7.53 -13.25
N GLU A 126 -23.99 6.66 -13.27
CA GLU A 126 -25.21 6.77 -12.48
C GLU A 126 -25.03 6.39 -10.99
N MET A 127 -23.91 5.77 -10.63
CA MET A 127 -23.62 5.41 -9.25
C MET A 127 -23.43 6.67 -8.41
N ASP A 128 -24.19 6.76 -7.32
CA ASP A 128 -24.04 7.82 -6.33
C ASP A 128 -22.80 7.57 -5.47
N LEU A 129 -21.95 8.60 -5.33
CA LEU A 129 -20.73 8.53 -4.53
C LEU A 129 -21.01 8.16 -3.07
N THR A 130 -22.09 8.70 -2.49
CA THR A 130 -22.45 8.44 -1.08
C THR A 130 -22.78 6.96 -0.91
N GLN A 131 -23.58 6.40 -1.82
CA GLN A 131 -23.90 4.97 -1.81
C GLN A 131 -22.62 4.12 -1.97
N LEU A 132 -21.76 4.44 -2.93
CA LEU A 132 -20.50 3.72 -3.16
C LEU A 132 -19.64 3.70 -1.89
N LEU A 133 -19.47 4.84 -1.22
CA LEU A 133 -18.66 4.96 -0.01
C LEU A 133 -19.32 4.33 1.22
N GLN A 134 -20.64 4.29 1.28
CA GLN A 134 -21.38 3.58 2.33
C GLN A 134 -21.21 2.07 2.22
N GLU A 135 -21.23 1.52 1.01
CA GLU A 135 -21.05 0.09 0.75
C GLU A 135 -19.56 -0.33 0.74
N ALA A 136 -18.64 0.60 0.51
CA ALA A 136 -17.21 0.37 0.40
C ALA A 136 -16.59 -0.52 1.50
N PRO A 137 -16.89 -0.36 2.80
CA PRO A 137 -16.32 -1.17 3.87
C PRO A 137 -17.14 -2.44 4.15
N THR A 138 -17.84 -2.98 3.14
CA THR A 138 -18.68 -4.18 3.28
C THR A 138 -18.35 -5.21 2.21
N ASP A 139 -18.86 -6.44 2.37
CA ASP A 139 -18.71 -7.49 1.35
C ASP A 139 -19.52 -7.22 0.06
N ALA A 140 -20.43 -6.25 0.07
CA ALA A 140 -21.16 -5.81 -1.12
C ALA A 140 -20.36 -4.77 -1.93
N GLY A 141 -19.47 -4.02 -1.27
CA GLY A 141 -18.71 -2.93 -1.87
C GLY A 141 -17.67 -3.37 -2.90
N ILE A 142 -17.19 -2.39 -3.66
CA ILE A 142 -16.22 -2.60 -4.75
C ILE A 142 -14.86 -3.12 -4.26
N TYR A 143 -14.50 -2.85 -2.99
CA TYR A 143 -13.24 -3.25 -2.38
C TYR A 143 -13.26 -4.64 -1.74
N ARG A 144 -14.36 -5.40 -1.85
CA ARG A 144 -14.55 -6.66 -1.12
C ARG A 144 -13.43 -7.67 -1.31
N ASN A 145 -12.88 -7.79 -2.52
CA ASN A 145 -11.82 -8.78 -2.81
C ASN A 145 -10.52 -8.37 -2.11
N HIS A 146 -10.12 -7.11 -2.27
CA HIS A 146 -8.98 -6.50 -1.59
C HIS A 146 -9.03 -6.66 -0.07
N LEU A 147 -10.18 -6.33 0.52
CA LEU A 147 -10.38 -6.45 1.96
C LEU A 147 -10.39 -7.90 2.45
N ARG A 148 -10.90 -8.82 1.62
CA ARG A 148 -10.93 -10.26 1.92
C ARG A 148 -9.54 -10.89 1.89
N GLU A 149 -8.66 -10.45 0.99
CA GLU A 149 -7.27 -10.90 0.95
C GLU A 149 -6.55 -10.58 2.26
N TYR A 150 -6.64 -9.33 2.72
CA TYR A 150 -6.12 -8.95 4.04
C TYR A 150 -6.76 -9.74 5.18
N TRP A 151 -8.07 -9.97 5.14
CA TRP A 151 -8.75 -10.77 6.15
C TRP A 151 -8.18 -12.19 6.23
N ILE A 152 -7.99 -12.86 5.09
CA ILE A 152 -7.40 -14.20 5.03
C ILE A 152 -5.97 -14.20 5.61
N THR A 153 -5.16 -13.19 5.26
CA THR A 153 -3.80 -13.05 5.80
C THR A 153 -3.81 -12.84 7.31
N LEU A 154 -4.68 -11.97 7.83
CA LEU A 154 -4.81 -11.72 9.27
C LEU A 154 -5.28 -12.96 10.05
N GLN A 155 -6.12 -13.81 9.45
CA GLN A 155 -6.52 -15.08 10.06
C GLN A 155 -5.34 -16.05 10.26
N GLN A 156 -4.30 -15.94 9.44
CA GLN A 156 -3.08 -16.75 9.56
C GLN A 156 -2.10 -16.18 10.60
N HIS A 157 -2.29 -14.92 11.01
CA HIS A 157 -1.44 -14.18 11.95
C HIS A 157 -2.28 -13.55 13.09
N PRO A 158 -2.76 -14.34 14.07
CA PRO A 158 -3.63 -13.86 15.14
C PRO A 158 -3.06 -12.69 15.94
N GLU A 159 -1.74 -12.64 16.10
CA GLU A 159 -1.02 -11.55 16.76
C GLU A 159 -1.15 -10.21 16.00
N LEU A 160 -1.13 -10.25 14.67
CA LEU A 160 -1.34 -9.06 13.83
C LEU A 160 -2.81 -8.67 13.79
N ALA A 161 -3.72 -9.66 13.79
CA ALA A 161 -5.15 -9.41 13.88
C ALA A 161 -5.54 -8.70 15.18
N GLU A 162 -4.97 -9.10 16.32
CA GLU A 162 -5.22 -8.46 17.61
C GLU A 162 -4.61 -7.05 17.67
N ALA A 163 -3.38 -6.87 17.17
CA ALA A 163 -2.77 -5.55 17.08
C ALA A 163 -3.60 -4.59 16.21
N LEU A 164 -4.05 -5.06 15.04
CA LEU A 164 -4.91 -4.27 14.15
C LEU A 164 -6.26 -3.95 14.81
N LYS A 165 -6.85 -4.91 15.53
CA LYS A 165 -8.10 -4.70 16.28
C LYS A 165 -8.00 -3.53 17.24
N GLN A 166 -6.89 -3.44 17.99
CA GLN A 166 -6.63 -2.31 18.89
C GLN A 166 -6.57 -0.98 18.11
N VAL A 167 -5.80 -0.96 17.01
CA VAL A 167 -5.62 0.25 16.20
C VAL A 167 -6.93 0.74 15.58
N VAL A 168 -7.76 -0.16 15.02
CA VAL A 168 -9.03 0.24 14.38
C VAL A 168 -10.10 0.66 15.39
N GLN A 169 -10.04 0.18 16.64
CA GLN A 169 -10.93 0.59 17.72
C GLN A 169 -10.51 1.91 18.39
N ALA A 170 -9.23 2.23 18.36
CA ALA A 170 -8.68 3.41 19.01
C ALA A 170 -9.17 4.72 18.36
N LYS A 171 -9.43 5.73 19.20
CA LYS A 171 -9.77 7.10 18.77
C LYS A 171 -8.55 7.96 18.45
N GLN A 172 -7.38 7.54 18.90
CA GLN A 172 -6.10 8.22 18.73
C GLN A 172 -5.04 7.18 18.37
N PRO A 173 -3.94 7.57 17.71
CA PRO A 173 -2.81 6.66 17.47
C PRO A 173 -2.33 6.03 18.79
N LEU A 174 -1.93 4.76 18.72
CA LEU A 174 -1.45 4.03 19.90
C LEU A 174 -0.14 3.30 19.62
N PRO A 175 0.74 3.14 20.62
CA PRO A 175 1.96 2.39 20.45
C PRO A 175 1.65 0.90 20.27
N LEU A 176 2.29 0.28 19.30
CA LEU A 176 2.29 -1.16 19.09
C LEU A 176 3.66 -1.74 19.41
N GLU A 177 3.72 -3.06 19.59
CA GLU A 177 5.00 -3.76 19.62
C GLU A 177 5.73 -3.54 18.27
N PRO A 178 7.04 -3.23 18.27
CA PRO A 178 7.77 -2.83 17.07
C PRO A 178 7.64 -3.78 15.86
N MET A 179 7.68 -5.09 16.07
CA MET A 179 7.55 -6.06 14.96
C MET A 179 6.13 -6.03 14.39
N GLN A 180 5.11 -6.04 15.24
CA GLN A 180 3.71 -5.92 14.82
C GLN A 180 3.46 -4.62 14.05
N ALA A 181 3.99 -3.50 14.56
CA ALA A 181 3.84 -2.19 13.94
C ALA A 181 4.47 -2.19 12.54
N HIS A 182 5.71 -2.68 12.43
CA HIS A 182 6.41 -2.78 11.15
C HIS A 182 5.64 -3.68 10.18
N GLN A 183 5.22 -4.88 10.59
CA GLN A 183 4.48 -5.80 9.71
C GLN A 183 3.15 -5.22 9.24
N LEU A 184 2.37 -4.59 10.12
CA LEU A 184 1.11 -3.95 9.71
C LEU A 184 1.33 -2.75 8.78
N GLN A 185 2.39 -1.97 8.99
CA GLN A 185 2.75 -0.85 8.11
C GLN A 185 3.19 -1.37 6.73
N SER A 186 4.02 -2.41 6.73
CA SER A 186 4.48 -3.17 5.57
C SER A 186 3.32 -3.72 4.74
N MET A 187 2.30 -4.29 5.39
CA MET A 187 1.07 -4.73 4.74
C MET A 187 0.23 -3.57 4.16
N GLY A 188 0.54 -2.32 4.50
CA GLY A 188 -0.24 -1.16 4.11
C GLY A 188 -1.51 -0.93 4.94
N LEU A 189 -1.70 -1.64 6.06
CA LEU A 189 -2.93 -1.54 6.87
C LEU A 189 -2.91 -0.36 7.85
N VAL A 190 -1.72 0.05 8.29
CA VAL A 190 -1.54 1.17 9.24
C VAL A 190 -0.51 2.18 8.73
N LEU A 191 -0.58 3.38 9.28
CA LEU A 191 0.49 4.38 9.25
C LEU A 191 1.10 4.46 10.65
N ILE A 192 2.42 4.57 10.71
CA ILE A 192 3.12 4.85 11.97
C ILE A 192 3.51 6.32 11.97
N SER A 193 3.07 7.04 12.99
CA SER A 193 3.51 8.40 13.30
C SER A 193 4.18 8.44 14.67
N GLY A 194 4.78 9.58 15.03
CA GLY A 194 5.47 9.73 16.32
C GLY A 194 4.59 9.49 17.55
N THR A 195 3.27 9.47 17.40
CA THR A 195 2.29 9.20 18.48
C THR A 195 1.77 7.77 18.50
N GLY A 196 2.08 6.94 17.50
CA GLY A 196 1.67 5.55 17.41
C GLY A 196 1.18 5.14 16.03
N ALA A 197 0.59 3.94 15.97
CA ALA A 197 -0.04 3.39 14.78
C ALA A 197 -1.51 3.83 14.69
N GLU A 198 -1.95 4.17 13.48
CA GLU A 198 -3.34 4.44 13.12
C GLU A 198 -3.71 3.71 11.82
N PRO A 199 -5.00 3.38 11.57
CA PRO A 199 -5.40 2.78 10.31
C PRO A 199 -5.03 3.69 9.15
N ARG A 200 -4.48 3.13 8.06
CA ARG A 200 -4.04 3.92 6.92
C ARG A 200 -5.16 4.74 6.29
N CYS A 201 -6.37 4.19 6.24
CA CYS A 201 -7.56 4.90 5.78
C CYS A 201 -8.81 4.44 6.54
N ASN A 202 -9.88 5.21 6.37
CA ASN A 202 -11.15 4.93 7.06
C ASN A 202 -11.85 3.68 6.53
N LEU A 203 -11.63 3.31 5.26
CA LEU A 203 -12.07 2.04 4.69
C LEU A 203 -11.59 0.85 5.55
N TYR A 204 -10.29 0.80 5.84
CA TYR A 204 -9.72 -0.26 6.67
C TYR A 204 -10.23 -0.18 8.10
N ARG A 205 -10.31 1.02 8.67
CA ARG A 205 -10.90 1.23 10.01
C ARG A 205 -12.30 0.65 10.11
N GLN A 206 -13.19 0.97 9.18
CA GLN A 206 -14.59 0.54 9.22
C GLN A 206 -14.75 -0.97 8.99
N TYR A 207 -14.08 -1.51 7.96
CA TYR A 207 -14.16 -2.93 7.62
C TYR A 207 -13.65 -3.81 8.77
N PHE A 208 -12.42 -3.54 9.24
CA PHE A 208 -11.78 -4.38 10.26
C PHE A 208 -12.34 -4.16 11.66
N ARG A 209 -12.88 -2.97 11.98
CA ARG A 209 -13.60 -2.78 13.25
C ARG A 209 -14.81 -3.71 13.35
N THR A 210 -15.56 -3.88 12.26
CA THR A 210 -16.70 -4.82 12.21
C THR A 210 -16.22 -6.27 12.26
N ARG A 211 -15.24 -6.63 11.41
CA ARG A 211 -14.74 -8.02 11.29
C ARG A 211 -14.03 -8.54 12.55
N LEU A 212 -13.20 -7.71 13.17
CA LEU A 212 -12.41 -8.07 14.37
C LEU A 212 -13.15 -7.75 15.69
N GLY A 213 -14.17 -6.87 15.63
CA GLY A 213 -15.01 -6.51 16.77
C GLY A 213 -16.16 -7.48 17.03
N ALA A 214 -16.56 -8.27 16.02
CA ALA A 214 -17.49 -9.39 16.20
C ALA A 214 -16.79 -10.56 16.91
N SER A 215 -16.64 -10.43 18.24
CA SER A 215 -16.20 -11.49 19.15
C SER A 215 -17.02 -11.42 20.42
#